data_AF-A0A8S9K687-F1
#
_entry.id   AF-A0A8S9K687-F1
#
_cell.length_a   1.000
_cell.length_b   1.000
_cell.length_c   1.000
_cell.angle_alpha   90.00
_cell.angle_beta   90.00
_cell.angle_gamma   90.00
#
_symmetry.space_group_name_H-M   'P 1'
#
loop_
_entity.id
_entity.type
_entity.pdbx_description
1 polymer ?
#
loop_
_entity_poly.entity_id
_entity_poly.type
_entity_poly.pdbx_seq_one_letter_code
_entity_poly.pdbx_strand_id
1 'polypeptide(L)'
;MTHAEVFAELLTSLGKVLEDESQLTSRHFSVIALSSGFYKFRKEELIGVLSTRRASLCSLVIRFAEKGINHQWLNEYKELTNFEARRHLAMLMMVPNANHFNKKIIRIHRDDLLAESFQQISDASSESLQHGISVEFIDEQGVGDGVTREWFELVSNEIFISKEVQVEEEVEVEVEEVEVEEEVEVVHPFHVPCSDFTRRFSPNPIFVEWEQFEFAGRLMGLALIHNMQLNVFLDSAFFLHLAGVVICLEDIKETEPELHKTLKSMLEGHGLEDLTFEIDIQTGKNVYSLEELYQVGIRIEDWKNHTIYGGEGYGYQATDKQILWFWEVVEGMSKEQQMNLLKRQSNFADFYAYAFRYCLTEEKQKSIDIETICQLLDIVMGSTFRAQVDYFVEYLKIQNDYKVINMDQWMGFYRFCNEISFPEMTEYNPELAWPLVLDSFVEWISEKQA
;
A
#
# COMPACT_ATOMS: atom_id res chain seq x y z
N MET A 1 40.50 -17.91 -17.61
CA MET A 1 39.47 -18.03 -16.58
C MET A 1 38.13 -17.72 -17.20
N THR A 2 37.15 -18.61 -17.05
CA THR A 2 35.76 -18.38 -17.46
C THR A 2 35.09 -17.41 -16.48
N HIS A 3 33.99 -16.76 -16.89
CA HIS A 3 33.20 -15.90 -15.99
C HIS A 3 32.76 -16.64 -14.71
N ALA A 4 32.48 -17.94 -14.81
CA ALA A 4 32.10 -18.79 -13.68
C ALA A 4 33.24 -19.00 -12.67
N GLU A 5 34.48 -19.14 -13.15
CA GLU A 5 35.67 -19.29 -12.28
C GLU A 5 36.00 -17.99 -11.55
N VAL A 6 35.92 -16.85 -12.26
CA VAL A 6 36.10 -15.51 -11.65
C VAL A 6 35.08 -15.29 -10.53
N PHE A 7 33.82 -15.65 -10.78
CA PHE A 7 32.74 -15.47 -9.81
C PHE A 7 32.91 -16.38 -8.58
N ALA A 8 33.31 -17.64 -8.77
CA ALA A 8 33.56 -18.57 -7.67
C ALA A 8 34.74 -18.12 -6.77
N GLU A 9 35.81 -17.60 -7.37
CA GLU A 9 36.95 -17.03 -6.65
C GLU A 9 36.53 -15.78 -5.85
N LEU A 10 35.71 -14.93 -6.47
CA LEU A 10 35.16 -13.73 -5.85
C LEU A 10 34.24 -14.07 -4.64
N LEU A 11 33.36 -15.08 -4.76
CA LEU A 11 32.54 -15.56 -3.64
C LEU A 11 33.38 -16.14 -2.52
N THR A 12 34.42 -16.90 -2.85
CA THR A 12 35.35 -17.47 -1.84
C THR A 12 36.10 -16.36 -1.11
N SER A 13 36.54 -15.32 -1.83
CA SER A 13 37.20 -14.15 -1.25
C SER A 13 36.24 -13.36 -0.36
N LEU A 14 35.00 -13.12 -0.81
CA LEU A 14 33.94 -12.47 -0.03
C LEU A 14 33.64 -13.24 1.26
N GLY A 15 33.50 -14.57 1.19
CA GLY A 15 33.24 -15.41 2.35
C GLY A 15 34.32 -15.25 3.43
N LYS A 16 35.60 -15.27 3.04
CA LYS A 16 36.74 -15.07 3.95
C LYS A 16 36.78 -13.66 4.53
N VAL A 17 36.52 -12.64 3.72
CA VAL A 17 36.49 -11.24 4.16
C VAL A 17 35.40 -11.01 5.21
N LEU A 18 34.24 -11.64 5.04
CA LEU A 18 33.10 -11.50 5.95
C LEU A 18 33.26 -12.29 7.26
N GLU A 19 34.34 -13.07 7.44
CA GLU A 19 34.62 -13.77 8.71
C GLU A 19 35.19 -12.87 9.81
N ASP A 20 35.87 -11.78 9.44
CA ASP A 20 36.50 -10.87 10.38
C ASP A 20 35.97 -9.44 10.20
N GLU A 21 35.05 -9.05 11.08
CA GLU A 21 34.42 -7.72 11.03
C GLU A 21 35.41 -6.55 11.22
N SER A 22 36.60 -6.81 11.79
CA SER A 22 37.63 -5.79 12.01
C SER A 22 38.36 -5.40 10.73
N GLN A 23 38.30 -6.24 9.68
CA GLN A 23 38.97 -6.03 8.40
C GLN A 23 38.03 -5.51 7.30
N LEU A 24 36.77 -5.24 7.63
CA LEU A 24 35.78 -4.73 6.69
C LEU A 24 36.12 -3.31 6.23
N THR A 25 36.03 -3.08 4.91
CA THR A 25 36.38 -1.81 4.26
C THR A 25 35.32 -1.47 3.22
N SER A 26 35.25 -0.21 2.78
CA SER A 26 34.34 0.23 1.73
C SER A 26 34.49 -0.57 0.44
N ARG A 27 35.71 -1.02 0.11
CA ARG A 27 35.98 -1.86 -1.07
C ARG A 27 35.23 -3.19 -1.03
N HIS A 28 35.09 -3.78 0.15
CA HIS A 28 34.34 -5.03 0.31
C HIS A 28 32.84 -4.82 0.01
N PHE A 29 32.28 -3.69 0.46
CA PHE A 29 30.90 -3.34 0.14
C PHE A 29 30.73 -3.02 -1.36
N SER A 30 31.66 -2.30 -1.99
CA SER A 30 31.64 -2.06 -3.43
C SER A 30 31.72 -3.36 -4.24
N VAL A 31 32.52 -4.34 -3.80
CA VAL A 31 32.58 -5.66 -4.45
C VAL A 31 31.24 -6.39 -4.35
N ILE A 32 30.56 -6.34 -3.20
CA ILE A 32 29.21 -6.92 -3.05
C ILE A 32 28.21 -6.20 -3.99
N ALA A 33 28.23 -4.87 -4.01
CA ALA A 33 27.35 -4.06 -4.86
C ALA A 33 27.63 -4.23 -6.37
N LEU A 34 28.88 -4.50 -6.77
CA LEU A 34 29.22 -4.85 -8.14
C LEU A 34 28.81 -6.30 -8.48
N SER A 35 28.92 -7.21 -7.51
CA SER A 35 28.53 -8.62 -7.67
C SER A 35 27.02 -8.77 -7.81
N SER A 36 26.22 -7.84 -7.27
CA SER A 36 24.79 -7.77 -7.53
C SER A 36 24.46 -7.42 -9.00
N GLY A 37 25.42 -6.92 -9.79
CA GLY A 37 25.28 -6.81 -11.26
C GLY A 37 25.26 -8.17 -11.98
N PHE A 38 25.90 -9.20 -11.42
CA PHE A 38 25.91 -10.58 -11.94
C PHE A 38 24.79 -11.45 -11.35
N TYR A 39 23.99 -10.86 -10.45
CA TYR A 39 22.93 -11.49 -9.69
C TYR A 39 21.95 -12.32 -10.52
N LYS A 40 21.62 -11.88 -11.74
CA LYS A 40 20.60 -12.54 -12.57
C LYS A 40 20.96 -13.99 -12.95
N PHE A 41 22.24 -14.38 -12.94
CA PHE A 41 22.68 -15.71 -13.37
C PHE A 41 23.18 -16.63 -12.25
N ARG A 42 23.61 -16.09 -11.09
CA ARG A 42 24.22 -16.85 -9.98
C ARG A 42 23.76 -16.34 -8.60
N LYS A 43 22.51 -15.89 -8.51
CA LYS A 43 21.86 -15.32 -7.31
C LYS A 43 22.03 -16.22 -6.07
N GLU A 44 21.64 -17.49 -6.20
CA GLU A 44 21.51 -18.40 -5.04
C GLU A 44 22.84 -18.61 -4.30
N GLU A 45 23.95 -18.70 -5.02
CA GLU A 45 25.29 -18.86 -4.44
C GLU A 45 25.74 -17.61 -3.66
N LEU A 46 25.48 -16.41 -4.20
CA LEU A 46 25.78 -15.16 -3.51
C LEU A 46 24.92 -15.01 -2.25
N ILE A 47 23.62 -15.28 -2.36
CA ILE A 47 22.69 -15.21 -1.23
C ILE A 47 23.07 -16.21 -0.14
N GLY A 48 23.52 -17.43 -0.50
CA GLY A 48 24.00 -18.43 0.46
C GLY A 48 25.21 -17.97 1.28
N VAL A 49 26.18 -17.31 0.64
CA VAL A 49 27.34 -16.74 1.34
C VAL A 49 26.92 -15.60 2.27
N LEU A 50 26.06 -14.69 1.77
CA LEU A 50 25.60 -13.53 2.52
C LEU A 50 24.70 -13.90 3.70
N SER A 51 23.82 -14.89 3.55
CA SER A 51 22.93 -15.36 4.63
C SER A 51 23.71 -15.99 5.79
N THR A 52 24.77 -16.73 5.47
CA THR A 52 25.68 -17.33 6.46
C THR A 52 26.49 -16.28 7.23
N ARG A 53 26.64 -15.07 6.68
CA ARG A 53 27.45 -13.96 7.23
C ARG A 53 26.64 -12.67 7.38
N ARG A 54 25.38 -12.80 7.81
CA ARG A 54 24.41 -11.70 7.93
C ARG A 54 24.91 -10.51 8.77
N ALA A 55 25.58 -10.76 9.89
CA ALA A 55 26.07 -9.69 10.78
C ALA A 55 27.09 -8.78 10.08
N SER A 56 28.10 -9.40 9.44
CA SER A 56 29.12 -8.71 8.66
C SER A 56 28.52 -7.92 7.49
N LEU A 57 27.52 -8.48 6.80
CA LEU A 57 26.77 -7.76 5.76
C LEU A 57 26.06 -6.52 6.33
N CYS A 58 25.35 -6.65 7.45
CA CYS A 58 24.66 -5.51 8.08
C CYS A 58 25.65 -4.43 8.51
N SER A 59 26.80 -4.82 9.07
CA SER A 59 27.88 -3.91 9.45
C SER A 59 28.45 -3.15 8.23
N LEU A 60 28.65 -3.85 7.11
CA LEU A 60 29.07 -3.23 5.86
C LEU A 60 28.04 -2.22 5.33
N VAL A 61 26.75 -2.59 5.33
CA VAL A 61 25.66 -1.72 4.90
C VAL A 61 25.63 -0.44 5.73
N ILE A 62 25.66 -0.54 7.06
CA ILE A 62 25.57 0.63 7.95
C ILE A 62 26.80 1.54 7.82
N ARG A 63 27.98 0.98 7.54
CA ARG A 63 29.24 1.74 7.48
C ARG A 63 29.54 2.34 6.11
N PHE A 64 29.11 1.67 5.03
CA PHE A 64 29.62 1.94 3.69
C PHE A 64 28.54 2.05 2.62
N ALA A 65 27.25 1.89 2.94
CA ALA A 65 26.20 2.22 2.00
C ALA A 65 26.22 3.73 1.73
N GLU A 66 26.39 4.07 0.46
CA GLU A 66 26.43 5.46 0.01
C GLU A 66 25.17 5.81 -0.77
N LYS A 67 24.82 7.09 -0.71
CA LYS A 67 23.70 7.63 -1.47
C LYS A 67 24.01 7.63 -2.97
N GLY A 68 23.03 7.29 -3.81
CA GLY A 68 23.17 7.26 -5.27
C GLY A 68 23.67 5.94 -5.85
N ILE A 69 24.00 4.96 -5.00
CA ILE A 69 24.22 3.57 -5.40
C ILE A 69 22.88 2.82 -5.32
N ASN A 70 22.62 1.94 -6.28
CA ASN A 70 21.42 1.10 -6.25
C ASN A 70 21.54 -0.01 -5.19
N HIS A 71 20.85 0.17 -4.07
CA HIS A 71 20.74 -0.82 -2.99
C HIS A 71 19.43 -1.64 -3.03
N GLN A 72 18.59 -1.43 -4.05
CA GLN A 72 17.24 -2.01 -4.13
C GLN A 72 17.23 -3.54 -4.10
N TRP A 73 18.31 -4.18 -4.57
CA TRP A 73 18.47 -5.63 -4.52
C TRP A 73 18.46 -6.20 -3.09
N LEU A 74 18.85 -5.42 -2.07
CA LEU A 74 18.75 -5.83 -0.66
C LEU A 74 17.29 -5.86 -0.16
N ASN A 75 16.38 -5.12 -0.79
CA ASN A 75 14.96 -5.11 -0.42
C ASN A 75 14.23 -6.38 -0.87
N GLU A 76 14.72 -7.04 -1.92
CA GLU A 76 14.20 -8.33 -2.38
C GLU A 76 14.50 -9.46 -1.36
N TYR A 77 15.50 -9.26 -0.49
CA TYR A 77 16.04 -10.26 0.45
C TYR A 77 16.06 -9.69 1.89
N LYS A 78 14.88 -9.37 2.42
CA LYS A 78 14.73 -8.72 3.73
C LYS A 78 15.38 -9.52 4.87
N GLU A 79 15.48 -10.83 4.74
CA GLU A 79 16.14 -11.74 5.68
C GLU A 79 17.66 -11.56 5.79
N LEU A 80 18.31 -11.02 4.74
CA LEU A 80 19.75 -10.73 4.74
C LEU A 80 20.12 -9.49 5.56
N THR A 81 19.15 -8.62 5.85
CA THR A 81 19.37 -7.38 6.60
C THR A 81 18.70 -7.45 7.96
N ASN A 82 19.24 -6.74 8.94
CA ASN A 82 18.57 -6.51 10.22
C ASN A 82 17.82 -5.16 10.18
N PHE A 83 17.08 -4.87 11.26
CA PHE A 83 16.34 -3.61 11.36
C PHE A 83 17.24 -2.39 11.16
N GLU A 84 18.41 -2.38 11.80
CA GLU A 84 19.35 -1.26 11.75
C GLU A 84 19.85 -0.98 10.32
N ALA A 85 20.24 -2.03 9.60
CA ALA A 85 20.70 -1.92 8.22
C ALA A 85 19.58 -1.45 7.29
N ARG A 86 18.35 -1.96 7.44
CA ARG A 86 17.19 -1.51 6.65
C ARG A 86 16.84 -0.06 6.93
N ARG A 87 16.87 0.36 8.20
CA ARG A 87 16.65 1.76 8.60
C ARG A 87 17.68 2.67 7.95
N HIS A 88 18.95 2.30 7.99
CA HIS A 88 20.02 3.06 7.36
C HIS A 88 19.81 3.20 5.84
N LEU A 89 19.50 2.09 5.15
CA LEU A 89 19.19 2.10 3.71
C LEU A 89 17.97 2.97 3.38
N ALA A 90 16.89 2.86 4.16
CA ALA A 90 15.70 3.69 3.99
C ALA A 90 16.05 5.18 4.12
N MET A 91 16.83 5.56 5.13
CA MET A 91 17.27 6.95 5.33
C MET A 91 18.14 7.46 4.17
N LEU A 92 19.02 6.63 3.59
CA LEU A 92 19.79 6.99 2.40
C LEU A 92 18.91 7.24 1.16
N MET A 93 17.81 6.50 1.03
CA MET A 93 16.87 6.63 -0.09
C MET A 93 15.89 7.81 0.10
N MET A 94 15.51 8.13 1.34
CA MET A 94 14.47 9.12 1.64
C MET A 94 14.97 10.56 1.75
N VAL A 95 16.21 10.79 2.19
CA VAL A 95 16.69 12.16 2.47
C VAL A 95 17.39 12.73 1.24
N PRO A 96 16.83 13.71 0.49
CA PRO A 96 17.54 14.43 -0.57
C PRO A 96 18.75 15.17 0.02
N ASN A 97 19.71 15.59 -0.81
CA ASN A 97 20.99 16.07 -0.29
C ASN A 97 20.74 17.15 0.75
N ALA A 98 21.14 16.89 2.00
CA ALA A 98 20.97 17.80 3.12
C ALA A 98 21.87 19.01 2.91
N ASN A 99 21.49 19.86 1.95
CA ASN A 99 21.95 21.24 1.92
C ASN A 99 21.28 21.89 3.12
N HIS A 100 22.00 21.94 4.24
CA HIS A 100 21.59 22.65 5.45
C HIS A 100 21.13 24.10 5.18
N PHE A 101 21.52 24.67 4.04
CA PHE A 101 21.16 26.00 3.56
C PHE A 101 19.75 26.12 2.95
N ASN A 102 19.07 25.01 2.64
CA ASN A 102 17.76 25.01 1.97
C ASN A 102 16.59 24.60 2.88
N LYS A 103 16.80 24.53 4.21
CA LYS A 103 15.71 24.25 5.15
C LYS A 103 14.64 25.34 5.07
N LYS A 104 13.37 24.96 5.02
CA LYS A 104 12.26 25.93 5.12
C LYS A 104 12.22 26.49 6.55
N ILE A 105 12.24 27.81 6.68
CA ILE A 105 12.11 28.46 7.99
C ILE A 105 10.64 28.53 8.37
N ILE A 106 10.30 28.07 9.58
CA ILE A 106 8.97 28.08 10.16
C ILE A 106 9.02 29.02 11.37
N ARG A 107 8.19 30.08 11.37
CA ARG A 107 8.18 31.10 12.43
C ARG A 107 6.87 31.07 13.17
N ILE A 108 6.90 30.81 14.46
CA ILE A 108 5.68 30.53 15.22
C ILE A 108 5.68 31.21 16.59
N HIS A 109 4.51 31.61 17.06
CA HIS A 109 4.28 32.01 18.44
C HIS A 109 4.01 30.76 19.30
N ARG A 110 4.42 30.79 20.58
CA ARG A 110 4.10 29.69 21.51
C ARG A 110 2.62 29.61 21.82
N ASP A 111 1.95 30.76 21.89
CA ASP A 111 0.54 30.85 22.24
C ASP A 111 -0.37 30.25 21.14
N ASP A 112 0.11 30.23 19.89
CA ASP A 112 -0.61 29.74 18.71
C ASP A 112 0.13 28.57 18.02
N LEU A 113 0.80 27.73 18.83
CA LEU A 113 1.70 26.67 18.36
C LEU A 113 1.09 25.80 17.27
N LEU A 114 -0.03 25.10 17.54
CA LEU A 114 -0.62 24.16 16.59
C LEU A 114 -1.21 24.86 15.36
N ALA A 115 -1.93 25.96 15.56
CA ALA A 115 -2.61 26.67 14.47
C ALA A 115 -1.60 27.22 13.44
N GLU A 116 -0.53 27.89 13.89
CA GLU A 116 0.47 28.43 12.98
C GLU A 116 1.38 27.35 12.38
N SER A 117 1.65 26.27 13.13
CA SER A 117 2.36 25.10 12.62
C SER A 117 1.57 24.42 11.51
N PHE A 118 0.27 24.21 11.72
CA PHE A 118 -0.64 23.63 10.76
C PHE A 118 -0.65 24.46 9.47
N GLN A 119 -0.86 25.77 9.57
CA GLN A 119 -0.89 26.66 8.41
C GLN A 119 0.43 26.58 7.61
N GLN A 120 1.57 26.78 8.26
CA GLN A 120 2.85 26.89 7.55
C GLN A 120 3.35 25.57 6.95
N ILE A 121 3.02 24.43 7.57
CA ILE A 121 3.40 23.10 7.08
C ILE A 121 2.45 22.61 6.00
N SER A 122 1.14 22.84 6.14
CA SER A 122 0.15 22.47 5.12
C SER A 122 0.30 23.30 3.85
N ASP A 123 0.54 24.61 3.97
CA ASP A 123 0.75 25.51 2.83
C ASP A 123 2.09 25.30 2.11
N ALA A 124 3.04 24.58 2.73
CA ALA A 124 4.35 24.33 2.14
C ALA A 124 4.25 23.35 0.95
N SER A 125 5.07 23.54 -0.08
CA SER A 125 5.20 22.52 -1.14
C SER A 125 6.08 21.36 -0.66
N SER A 126 5.84 20.16 -1.16
CA SER A 126 6.66 18.97 -0.85
C SER A 126 8.14 19.20 -1.18
N GLU A 127 8.45 19.92 -2.26
CA GLU A 127 9.81 20.29 -2.66
C GLU A 127 10.50 21.20 -1.64
N SER A 128 9.74 22.06 -0.94
CA SER A 128 10.28 22.93 0.11
C SER A 128 10.56 22.16 1.41
N LEU A 129 9.72 21.17 1.74
CA LEU A 129 9.84 20.37 2.96
C LEU A 129 10.86 19.25 2.85
N GLN A 130 11.16 18.75 1.64
CA GLN A 130 12.07 17.62 1.44
C GLN A 130 13.50 17.87 1.99
N HIS A 131 13.91 19.14 2.08
CA HIS A 131 15.21 19.55 2.62
C HIS A 131 15.20 19.75 4.15
N GLY A 132 14.06 19.49 4.80
CA GLY A 132 13.82 19.74 6.21
C GLY A 132 13.39 21.18 6.51
N ILE A 133 13.25 21.44 7.81
CA ILE A 133 12.75 22.70 8.38
C ILE A 133 13.69 23.26 9.44
N SER A 134 13.61 24.56 9.70
CA SER A 134 14.24 25.23 10.84
C SER A 134 13.17 26.04 11.55
N VAL A 135 12.92 25.75 12.82
CA VAL A 135 11.88 26.43 13.60
C VAL A 135 12.49 27.61 14.37
N GLU A 136 11.77 28.73 14.38
CA GLU A 136 12.08 29.93 15.15
C GLU A 136 10.82 30.32 15.94
N PHE A 137 10.91 30.33 17.27
CA PHE A 137 9.86 30.92 18.09
C PHE A 137 9.97 32.44 18.03
N ILE A 138 8.87 33.10 17.67
CA ILE A 138 8.81 34.56 17.60
C ILE A 138 9.03 35.11 19.01
N ASP A 139 9.76 36.23 19.08
CA ASP A 139 10.20 36.89 20.32
C ASP A 139 11.22 36.13 21.19
N GLU A 140 11.76 35.00 20.70
CA GLU A 140 12.83 34.25 21.37
C GLU A 140 14.18 34.35 20.65
N GLN A 141 15.27 34.29 21.42
CA GLN A 141 16.64 34.32 20.86
C GLN A 141 17.16 32.93 20.43
N GLY A 142 16.39 31.86 20.68
CA GLY A 142 16.77 30.50 20.35
C GLY A 142 16.61 30.20 18.86
N VAL A 143 17.68 29.71 18.22
CA VAL A 143 17.64 29.19 16.85
C VAL A 143 18.44 27.90 16.71
N GLY A 144 18.05 27.05 15.75
CA GLY A 144 18.78 25.85 15.37
C GLY A 144 18.06 24.55 15.75
N ASP A 145 18.76 23.42 15.54
CA ASP A 145 18.15 22.08 15.63
C ASP A 145 17.57 21.74 17.02
N GLY A 146 18.03 22.42 18.08
CA GLY A 146 17.45 22.28 19.42
C GLY A 146 16.01 22.81 19.51
N VAL A 147 15.74 23.96 18.89
CA VAL A 147 14.41 24.59 18.85
C VAL A 147 13.48 23.77 17.96
N THR A 148 13.97 23.30 16.81
CA THR A 148 13.20 22.38 15.95
C THR A 148 12.83 21.10 16.71
N ARG A 149 13.73 20.57 17.55
CA ARG A 149 13.43 19.37 18.35
C ARG A 149 12.32 19.61 19.37
N GLU A 150 12.41 20.70 20.10
CA GLU A 150 11.38 21.11 21.06
C GLU A 150 10.02 21.28 20.36
N TRP A 151 10.00 21.95 19.20
CA TRP A 151 8.79 22.13 18.41
C TRP A 151 8.11 20.81 18.04
N PHE A 152 8.88 19.81 17.57
CA PHE A 152 8.31 18.50 17.25
C PHE A 152 7.65 17.84 18.46
N GLU A 153 8.28 17.91 19.63
CA GLU A 153 7.74 17.35 20.87
C GLU A 153 6.43 18.03 21.26
N LEU A 154 6.39 19.36 21.23
CA LEU A 154 5.20 20.13 21.60
C LEU A 154 4.04 19.87 20.62
N VAL A 155 4.29 19.96 19.31
CA VAL A 155 3.26 19.74 18.28
C VAL A 155 2.78 18.28 18.27
N SER A 156 3.67 17.31 18.45
CA SER A 156 3.25 15.90 18.55
C SER A 156 2.37 15.66 19.78
N ASN A 157 2.68 16.33 20.90
CA ASN A 157 1.85 16.22 22.08
C ASN A 157 0.46 16.82 21.83
N GLU A 158 0.33 17.97 21.16
CA GLU A 158 -0.99 18.57 20.91
C GLU A 158 -1.84 17.78 19.91
N ILE A 159 -1.25 17.15 18.90
CA ILE A 159 -1.99 16.38 17.88
C ILE A 159 -2.38 14.99 18.39
N PHE A 160 -1.44 14.29 19.02
CA PHE A 160 -1.62 12.89 19.39
C PHE A 160 -2.03 12.77 20.86
N ILE A 161 -1.34 13.46 21.77
CA ILE A 161 -1.52 13.32 23.22
C ILE A 161 -2.44 14.44 23.70
N SER A 162 -3.67 14.49 23.17
CA SER A 162 -4.67 15.42 23.69
C SER A 162 -4.82 15.16 25.19
N LYS A 163 -4.82 16.23 25.99
CA LYS A 163 -5.01 16.13 27.44
C LYS A 163 -6.38 15.50 27.66
N GLU A 164 -6.42 14.21 28.00
CA GLU A 164 -7.60 13.63 28.63
C GLU A 164 -8.04 14.64 29.69
N VAL A 165 -9.27 15.14 29.54
CA VAL A 165 -9.94 15.91 30.58
C VAL A 165 -9.79 15.06 31.83
N GLN A 166 -8.99 15.54 32.79
CA GLN A 166 -9.02 14.99 34.13
C GLN A 166 -10.46 15.20 34.57
N VAL A 167 -11.27 14.14 34.52
CA VAL A 167 -12.53 14.11 35.24
C VAL A 167 -12.11 14.23 36.69
N GLU A 168 -12.11 15.46 37.20
CA GLU A 168 -12.04 15.70 38.63
C GLU A 168 -13.21 14.91 39.22
N GLU A 169 -12.90 13.95 40.10
CA GLU A 169 -13.87 13.12 40.80
C GLU A 169 -15.04 14.01 41.27
N GLU A 170 -16.22 13.78 40.69
CA GLU A 170 -17.43 14.46 41.08
C GLU A 170 -17.64 14.24 42.58
N VAL A 171 -17.52 15.32 43.35
CA VAL A 171 -18.05 15.36 44.71
C VAL A 171 -19.57 15.28 44.58
N GLU A 172 -20.16 14.21 45.09
CA GLU A 172 -21.61 14.05 45.23
C GLU A 172 -22.20 15.32 45.86
N VAL A 173 -22.93 16.11 45.07
CA VAL A 173 -23.84 17.13 45.60
C VAL A 173 -25.22 16.88 45.02
N GLU A 174 -26.18 16.80 45.93
CA GLU A 174 -27.56 16.40 45.72
C GLU A 174 -28.28 17.24 44.65
N VAL A 175 -28.85 16.51 43.69
CA VAL A 175 -30.01 16.79 42.84
C VAL A 175 -30.63 18.19 42.94
N GLU A 176 -30.22 19.09 42.04
CA GLU A 176 -31.14 20.04 41.40
C GLU A 176 -31.14 19.73 39.89
N GLU A 177 -32.31 19.75 39.26
CA GLU A 177 -32.51 19.49 37.83
C GLU A 177 -31.76 20.56 37.01
N VAL A 178 -30.49 20.30 36.72
CA VAL A 178 -29.70 21.05 35.76
C VAL A 178 -30.00 20.48 34.37
N GLU A 179 -30.43 21.34 33.45
CA GLU A 179 -30.45 21.00 32.02
C GLU A 179 -29.04 20.54 31.65
N VAL A 180 -28.88 19.25 31.37
CA VAL A 180 -27.61 18.68 30.92
C VAL A 180 -27.33 19.30 29.56
N GLU A 181 -26.51 20.36 29.53
CA GLU A 181 -25.85 20.81 28.32
C GLU A 181 -25.10 19.58 27.80
N GLU A 182 -25.49 19.08 26.62
CA GLU A 182 -24.79 17.96 26.00
C GLU A 182 -23.32 18.36 25.85
N GLU A 183 -22.44 17.79 26.68
CA GLU A 183 -21.00 17.93 26.51
C GLU A 183 -20.68 17.48 25.09
N VAL A 184 -20.29 18.43 24.24
CA VAL A 184 -19.90 18.15 22.86
C VAL A 184 -18.61 17.34 22.95
N GLU A 185 -18.72 16.03 22.81
CA GLU A 185 -17.59 15.11 22.77
C GLU A 185 -16.62 15.58 21.67
N VAL A 186 -15.44 16.04 22.06
CA VAL A 186 -14.44 16.58 21.13
C VAL A 186 -13.86 15.41 20.34
N VAL A 187 -14.22 15.32 19.06
CA VAL A 187 -13.72 14.27 18.17
C VAL A 187 -12.30 14.62 17.72
N HIS A 188 -11.32 13.78 18.08
CA HIS A 188 -9.92 13.95 17.67
C HIS A 188 -9.58 13.17 16.39
N PRO A 189 -8.61 13.64 15.57
CA PRO A 189 -8.17 12.95 14.36
C PRO A 189 -7.56 11.58 14.65
N PHE A 190 -6.97 11.39 15.82
CA PHE A 190 -6.42 10.12 16.26
C PHE A 190 -7.16 9.64 17.49
N HIS A 191 -7.56 8.38 17.49
CA HIS A 191 -8.25 7.73 18.60
C HIS A 191 -7.68 6.32 18.85
N VAL A 192 -7.88 5.80 20.06
CA VAL A 192 -7.61 4.40 20.40
C VAL A 192 -8.91 3.76 20.86
N PRO A 193 -9.40 2.72 20.16
CA PRO A 193 -10.59 1.97 20.59
C PRO A 193 -10.43 1.24 21.94
N CYS A 194 -9.27 1.31 22.60
CA CYS A 194 -8.92 0.53 23.78
C CYS A 194 -8.12 1.37 24.80
N SER A 195 -8.68 1.52 26.00
CA SER A 195 -8.16 2.33 27.11
C SER A 195 -6.86 1.83 27.73
N ASP A 196 -6.46 0.58 27.47
CA ASP A 196 -5.35 -0.06 28.16
C ASP A 196 -3.97 0.41 27.66
N PHE A 197 -3.92 1.11 26.52
CA PHE A 197 -2.69 1.63 25.93
C PHE A 197 -2.80 3.13 25.64
N THR A 198 -2.67 3.94 26.69
CA THR A 198 -2.74 5.42 26.70
C THR A 198 -1.79 6.18 25.75
N ARG A 199 -1.00 5.49 24.92
CA ARG A 199 -0.07 6.08 23.94
C ARG A 199 -0.09 5.43 22.55
N ARG A 200 -1.02 4.50 22.30
CA ARG A 200 -1.26 4.01 20.94
C ARG A 200 -2.14 5.02 20.21
N PHE A 201 -2.10 5.05 18.88
CA PHE A 201 -2.91 5.97 18.07
C PHE A 201 -3.27 5.30 16.75
N SER A 202 -4.52 5.45 16.34
CA SER A 202 -5.02 5.03 15.03
C SER A 202 -5.78 6.19 14.40
N PRO A 203 -5.77 6.37 13.06
CA PRO A 203 -6.66 7.32 12.41
C PRO A 203 -8.10 7.08 12.84
N ASN A 204 -8.76 8.14 13.28
CA ASN A 204 -10.17 8.08 13.64
C ASN A 204 -11.01 8.11 12.36
N PRO A 205 -11.74 7.03 12.01
CA PRO A 205 -12.49 6.93 10.75
C PRO A 205 -13.66 7.92 10.67
N ILE A 206 -14.09 8.47 11.81
CA ILE A 206 -15.21 9.43 11.90
C ILE A 206 -14.72 10.87 11.75
N PHE A 207 -13.41 11.09 11.88
CA PHE A 207 -12.86 12.42 11.78
C PHE A 207 -12.87 12.91 10.32
N VAL A 208 -13.54 14.03 10.07
CA VAL A 208 -13.86 14.52 8.72
C VAL A 208 -12.93 15.63 8.21
N GLU A 209 -12.07 16.21 9.06
CA GLU A 209 -11.11 17.26 8.65
C GLU A 209 -9.80 16.65 8.15
N TRP A 210 -9.78 16.24 6.88
CA TRP A 210 -8.64 15.56 6.23
C TRP A 210 -7.33 16.35 6.30
N GLU A 211 -7.40 17.67 6.39
CA GLU A 211 -6.23 18.55 6.48
C GLU A 211 -5.39 18.25 7.73
N GLN A 212 -6.00 17.79 8.83
CA GLN A 212 -5.26 17.40 10.04
C GLN A 212 -4.50 16.08 9.84
N PHE A 213 -5.06 15.13 9.08
CA PHE A 213 -4.35 13.92 8.70
C PHE A 213 -3.19 14.21 7.74
N GLU A 214 -3.40 15.10 6.78
CA GLU A 214 -2.33 15.55 5.89
C GLU A 214 -1.19 16.21 6.69
N PHE A 215 -1.54 17.14 7.59
CA PHE A 215 -0.59 17.80 8.47
C PHE A 215 0.18 16.80 9.34
N ALA A 216 -0.50 15.84 9.98
CA ALA A 216 0.14 14.79 10.76
C ALA A 216 1.06 13.91 9.92
N GLY A 217 0.65 13.56 8.69
CA GLY A 217 1.49 12.85 7.71
C GLY A 217 2.76 13.61 7.36
N ARG A 218 2.63 14.91 7.06
CA ARG A 218 3.77 15.81 6.80
C ARG A 218 4.68 15.93 8.01
N LEU A 219 4.12 16.04 9.22
CA LEU A 219 4.87 16.08 10.47
C LEU A 219 5.68 14.79 10.69
N MET A 220 5.08 13.63 10.49
CA MET A 220 5.77 12.33 10.56
C MET A 220 6.89 12.22 9.53
N GLY A 221 6.64 12.64 8.28
CA GLY A 221 7.67 12.69 7.23
C GLY A 221 8.83 13.62 7.58
N LEU A 222 8.54 14.80 8.11
CA LEU A 222 9.56 15.75 8.58
C LEU A 222 10.35 15.19 9.77
N ALA A 223 9.70 14.49 10.70
CA ALA A 223 10.38 13.83 11.81
C ALA A 223 11.38 12.78 11.31
N LEU A 224 11.01 12.00 10.29
CA LEU A 224 11.93 11.07 9.63
C LEU A 224 13.13 11.80 9.00
N ILE A 225 12.90 12.89 8.26
CA ILE A 225 13.96 13.70 7.63
C ILE A 225 14.96 14.23 8.68
N HIS A 226 14.46 14.68 9.83
CA HIS A 226 15.29 15.18 10.94
C HIS A 226 15.84 14.10 11.86
N ASN A 227 15.56 12.82 11.58
CA ASN A 227 15.90 11.69 12.44
C ASN A 227 15.43 11.88 13.89
N MET A 228 14.16 12.29 14.02
CA MET A 228 13.49 12.58 15.28
C MET A 228 12.45 11.53 15.63
N GLN A 229 12.37 11.22 16.91
CA GLN A 229 11.36 10.31 17.46
C GLN A 229 10.23 11.16 18.06
N LEU A 230 9.00 10.97 17.57
CA LEU A 230 7.83 11.70 18.05
C LEU A 230 7.25 11.13 19.37
N ASN A 231 7.78 10.00 19.87
CA ASN A 231 7.26 9.30 21.06
C ASN A 231 5.75 8.95 20.98
N VAL A 232 5.26 8.77 19.75
CA VAL A 232 3.90 8.34 19.41
C VAL A 232 3.98 6.88 18.97
N PHE A 233 3.12 6.01 19.51
CA PHE A 233 2.99 4.64 19.02
C PHE A 233 1.79 4.56 18.10
N LEU A 234 2.03 4.34 16.82
CA LEU A 234 0.94 4.07 15.88
C LEU A 234 0.61 2.59 15.87
N ASP A 235 -0.64 2.28 15.58
CA ASP A 235 -1.11 0.91 15.47
C ASP A 235 -0.40 0.14 14.33
N SER A 236 -0.16 -1.17 14.53
CA SER A 236 0.50 -2.01 13.52
C SER A 236 -0.30 -2.12 12.22
N ALA A 237 -1.64 -2.19 12.31
CA ALA A 237 -2.52 -2.24 11.15
C ALA A 237 -2.39 -0.96 10.31
N PHE A 238 -2.17 0.19 10.95
CA PHE A 238 -1.90 1.45 10.25
C PHE A 238 -0.59 1.38 9.44
N PHE A 239 0.49 0.83 9.99
CA PHE A 239 1.73 0.64 9.24
C PHE A 239 1.60 -0.37 8.10
N LEU A 240 0.83 -1.44 8.30
CA LEU A 240 0.53 -2.41 7.24
C LEU A 240 -0.26 -1.74 6.10
N HIS A 241 -1.24 -0.92 6.44
CA HIS A 241 -2.01 -0.13 5.48
C HIS A 241 -1.11 0.81 4.67
N LEU A 242 -0.26 1.59 5.35
CA LEU A 242 0.72 2.47 4.70
C LEU A 242 1.71 1.72 3.79
N ALA A 243 2.00 0.45 4.12
CA ALA A 243 2.85 -0.41 3.31
C ALA A 243 2.11 -1.07 2.13
N GLY A 244 0.81 -0.85 1.97
CA GLY A 244 -0.03 -1.49 0.95
C GLY A 244 -0.24 -2.98 1.18
N VAL A 245 -0.08 -3.45 2.42
CA VAL A 245 -0.27 -4.85 2.80
C VAL A 245 -1.74 -5.07 3.15
N VAL A 246 -2.31 -6.18 2.65
CA VAL A 246 -3.68 -6.59 3.00
C VAL A 246 -3.74 -6.92 4.49
N ILE A 247 -4.63 -6.25 5.20
CA ILE A 247 -4.84 -6.44 6.64
C ILE A 247 -5.66 -7.71 6.87
N CYS A 248 -5.16 -8.58 7.74
CA CYS A 248 -5.78 -9.84 8.12
C CYS A 248 -6.51 -9.70 9.46
N LEU A 249 -7.37 -10.66 9.80
CA LEU A 249 -8.02 -10.71 11.12
C LEU A 249 -7.01 -10.66 12.28
N GLU A 250 -5.91 -11.39 12.20
CA GLU A 250 -4.93 -11.42 13.30
C GLU A 250 -4.19 -10.07 13.49
N ASP A 251 -4.19 -9.20 12.47
CA ASP A 251 -3.52 -7.89 12.54
C ASP A 251 -4.29 -6.88 13.40
N ILE A 252 -5.61 -7.03 13.52
CA ILE A 252 -6.47 -6.14 14.34
C ILE A 252 -6.58 -6.60 15.79
N LYS A 253 -5.97 -7.72 16.15
CA LYS A 253 -6.05 -8.32 17.49
C LYS A 253 -5.59 -7.37 18.60
N GLU A 254 -4.57 -6.57 18.31
CA GLU A 254 -4.03 -5.60 19.27
C GLU A 254 -4.82 -4.28 19.30
N THR A 255 -5.40 -3.89 18.17
CA THR A 255 -6.14 -2.64 17.98
C THR A 255 -7.56 -2.74 18.54
N GLU A 256 -8.24 -3.83 18.17
CA GLU A 256 -9.64 -4.09 18.49
C GLU A 256 -9.81 -5.54 18.99
N PRO A 257 -9.38 -5.84 20.22
CA PRO A 257 -9.36 -7.19 20.74
C PRO A 257 -10.76 -7.84 20.81
N GLU A 258 -11.80 -7.05 21.13
CA GLU A 258 -13.19 -7.54 21.18
C GLU A 258 -13.78 -7.81 19.80
N LEU A 259 -13.50 -6.93 18.82
CA LEU A 259 -13.90 -7.17 17.42
C LEU A 259 -13.18 -8.42 16.89
N HIS A 260 -11.87 -8.53 17.11
CA HIS A 260 -11.08 -9.69 16.73
C HIS A 260 -11.66 -10.98 17.32
N LYS A 261 -11.99 -10.99 18.62
CA LYS A 261 -12.59 -12.13 19.31
C LYS A 261 -13.94 -12.52 18.71
N THR A 262 -14.78 -11.53 18.40
CA THR A 262 -16.11 -11.75 17.82
C THR A 262 -16.00 -12.32 16.41
N LEU A 263 -15.20 -11.71 15.54
CA LEU A 263 -14.96 -12.18 14.17
C LEU A 263 -14.33 -13.57 14.14
N LYS A 264 -13.39 -13.86 15.06
CA LYS A 264 -12.80 -15.19 15.21
C LYS A 264 -13.83 -16.23 15.62
N SER A 265 -14.72 -15.89 16.55
CA SER A 265 -15.84 -16.76 16.96
C SER A 265 -16.81 -17.02 15.79
N MET A 266 -17.07 -16.01 14.94
CA MET A 266 -17.91 -16.17 13.75
C MET A 266 -17.28 -17.10 12.71
N LEU A 267 -15.96 -16.99 12.48
CA LEU A 267 -15.22 -17.90 11.59
C LEU A 267 -15.23 -19.35 12.09
N GLU A 268 -15.28 -19.55 13.41
CA GLU A 268 -15.41 -20.86 14.05
C GLU A 268 -16.86 -21.40 14.02
N GLY A 269 -17.81 -20.66 13.43
CA GLY A 269 -19.19 -21.08 13.21
C GLY A 269 -20.15 -20.75 14.35
N HIS A 270 -19.76 -19.88 15.28
CA HIS A 270 -20.60 -19.44 16.40
C HIS A 270 -21.25 -18.08 16.12
N GLY A 271 -22.54 -17.91 16.47
CA GLY A 271 -23.19 -16.58 16.49
C GLY A 271 -23.57 -15.99 15.12
N LEU A 272 -23.79 -16.83 14.10
CA LEU A 272 -24.16 -16.40 12.74
C LEU A 272 -25.66 -16.15 12.52
N GLU A 273 -26.49 -16.25 13.56
CA GLU A 273 -27.93 -16.03 13.46
C GLU A 273 -28.23 -14.53 13.31
N ASP A 274 -29.04 -14.17 12.32
CA ASP A 274 -29.55 -12.81 12.04
C ASP A 274 -28.48 -11.73 11.71
N LEU A 275 -27.29 -12.12 11.25
CA LEU A 275 -26.28 -11.17 10.76
C LEU A 275 -26.46 -10.83 9.27
N THR A 276 -26.27 -9.56 8.93
CA THR A 276 -26.18 -9.04 7.56
C THR A 276 -24.74 -8.63 7.25
N PHE A 277 -24.45 -8.34 5.97
CA PHE A 277 -23.15 -7.76 5.55
C PHE A 277 -23.14 -6.23 5.68
N GLU A 278 -23.70 -5.72 6.77
CA GLU A 278 -23.72 -4.30 7.11
C GLU A 278 -22.99 -4.10 8.45
N ILE A 279 -22.18 -3.04 8.52
CA ILE A 279 -21.43 -2.67 9.72
C ILE A 279 -21.95 -1.31 10.18
N ASP A 280 -22.49 -1.31 11.39
CA ASP A 280 -22.90 -0.11 12.12
C ASP A 280 -21.74 0.38 12.99
N ILE A 281 -21.44 1.67 12.89
CA ILE A 281 -20.40 2.37 13.65
C ILE A 281 -21.10 3.30 14.64
N GLN A 282 -20.99 2.98 15.93
CA GLN A 282 -21.59 3.77 17.01
C GLN A 282 -20.65 4.87 17.50
N THR A 283 -21.18 6.09 17.64
CA THR A 283 -20.45 7.28 18.13
C THR A 283 -21.31 8.05 19.12
N GLY A 284 -20.98 8.01 20.41
CA GLY A 284 -21.84 8.56 21.46
C GLY A 284 -23.26 7.96 21.39
N LYS A 285 -24.27 8.80 21.11
CA LYS A 285 -25.68 8.39 20.92
C LYS A 285 -26.06 8.05 19.47
N ASN A 286 -25.19 8.31 18.49
CA ASN A 286 -25.49 8.16 17.07
C ASN A 286 -24.93 6.84 16.52
N VAL A 287 -25.59 6.29 15.50
CA VAL A 287 -25.16 5.09 14.77
C VAL A 287 -25.10 5.46 13.29
N TYR A 288 -23.96 5.23 12.66
CA TYR A 288 -23.72 5.46 11.24
C TYR A 288 -23.43 4.15 10.53
N SER A 289 -23.90 3.97 9.31
CA SER A 289 -23.41 2.86 8.49
C SER A 289 -22.03 3.18 7.91
N LEU A 290 -21.22 2.15 7.65
CA LEU A 290 -19.92 2.30 6.97
C LEU A 290 -20.05 3.09 5.65
N GLU A 291 -21.17 2.90 4.94
CA GLU A 291 -21.46 3.60 3.68
C GLU A 291 -21.71 5.09 3.84
N GLU A 292 -22.31 5.51 4.96
CA GLU A 292 -22.53 6.92 5.29
C GLU A 292 -21.20 7.65 5.55
N LEU A 293 -20.25 6.99 6.24
CA LEU A 293 -18.93 7.56 6.48
C LEU A 293 -18.11 7.70 5.19
N TYR A 294 -18.15 6.70 4.30
CA TYR A 294 -17.46 6.78 3.01
C TYR A 294 -17.99 7.91 2.11
N GLN A 295 -19.28 8.21 2.14
CA GLN A 295 -19.86 9.28 1.31
C GLN A 295 -19.33 10.67 1.69
N VAL A 296 -18.96 10.89 2.95
CA VAL A 296 -18.44 12.18 3.44
C VAL A 296 -16.96 12.38 3.02
N GLY A 297 -16.19 11.31 2.84
CA GLY A 297 -14.73 11.38 2.66
C GLY A 297 -14.20 11.52 1.22
N ILE A 298 -15.00 11.33 0.17
CA ILE A 298 -14.47 11.31 -1.21
C ILE A 298 -14.11 12.72 -1.69
N ARG A 299 -12.81 13.03 -1.81
CA ARG A 299 -12.29 14.24 -2.50
C ARG A 299 -11.73 13.90 -3.88
N ILE A 300 -12.26 14.53 -4.92
CA ILE A 300 -11.93 14.21 -6.31
C ILE A 300 -10.53 14.70 -6.66
N GLU A 301 -10.15 15.89 -6.18
CA GLU A 301 -8.79 16.43 -6.36
C GLU A 301 -7.73 15.48 -5.80
N ASP A 302 -7.97 14.91 -4.62
CA ASP A 302 -7.03 13.99 -4.00
C ASP A 302 -6.92 12.67 -4.78
N TRP A 303 -8.06 12.12 -5.18
CA TRP A 303 -8.12 10.94 -6.04
C TRP A 303 -7.36 11.18 -7.37
N LYS A 304 -7.54 12.34 -7.98
CA LYS A 304 -6.88 12.73 -9.24
C LYS A 304 -5.37 12.89 -9.09
N ASN A 305 -4.91 13.47 -7.99
CA ASN A 305 -3.49 13.68 -7.68
C ASN A 305 -2.75 12.37 -7.42
N HIS A 306 -3.44 11.36 -6.90
CA HIS A 306 -2.86 10.05 -6.57
C HIS A 306 -3.17 8.96 -7.60
N THR A 307 -3.80 9.29 -8.72
CA THR A 307 -4.05 8.33 -9.81
C THR A 307 -2.85 8.25 -10.76
N ILE A 308 -2.36 7.02 -10.98
CA ILE A 308 -1.26 6.73 -11.90
C ILE A 308 -1.84 6.39 -13.28
N TYR A 309 -1.51 7.18 -14.30
CA TYR A 309 -2.07 7.03 -15.65
C TYR A 309 -1.26 6.10 -16.58
N GLY A 310 -0.11 5.56 -16.12
CA GLY A 310 0.69 4.58 -16.89
C GLY A 310 1.96 4.06 -16.20
N GLY A 311 2.48 2.93 -16.70
CA GLY A 311 3.76 2.29 -16.35
C GLY A 311 4.73 2.22 -17.54
N GLU A 312 5.99 1.84 -17.31
CA GLU A 312 7.13 1.99 -18.24
C GLU A 312 6.81 1.63 -19.71
N GLY A 313 6.69 2.67 -20.56
CA GLY A 313 6.76 2.58 -22.02
C GLY A 313 5.43 2.69 -22.79
N TYR A 314 4.28 2.41 -22.18
CA TYR A 314 2.95 2.55 -22.81
C TYR A 314 1.89 2.87 -21.75
N GLY A 315 1.27 4.05 -21.81
CA GLY A 315 0.22 4.47 -20.87
C GLY A 315 -0.38 5.83 -21.20
N TYR A 316 -1.51 6.16 -20.57
CA TYR A 316 -2.15 7.47 -20.69
C TYR A 316 -1.35 8.52 -19.91
N GLN A 317 -1.41 9.77 -20.37
CA GLN A 317 -0.91 10.93 -19.64
C GLN A 317 -2.07 11.69 -18.99
N ALA A 318 -1.80 12.41 -17.89
CA ALA A 318 -2.80 13.25 -17.23
C ALA A 318 -3.42 14.32 -18.16
N THR A 319 -2.73 14.67 -19.25
CA THR A 319 -3.18 15.61 -20.28
C THR A 319 -3.98 14.97 -21.41
N ASP A 320 -4.07 13.64 -21.47
CA ASP A 320 -4.79 12.96 -22.55
C ASP A 320 -6.29 13.22 -22.43
N LYS A 321 -6.94 13.40 -23.58
CA LYS A 321 -8.38 13.73 -23.64
C LYS A 321 -9.25 12.72 -22.91
N GLN A 322 -8.87 11.45 -22.95
CA GLN A 322 -9.57 10.37 -22.26
C GLN A 322 -9.48 10.52 -20.73
N ILE A 323 -8.33 10.95 -20.21
CA ILE A 323 -8.14 11.20 -18.77
C ILE A 323 -8.88 12.46 -18.34
N LEU A 324 -8.81 13.52 -19.15
CA LEU A 324 -9.57 14.75 -18.88
C LEU A 324 -11.07 14.51 -18.85
N TRP A 325 -11.61 13.75 -19.82
CA TRP A 325 -13.03 13.37 -19.86
C TRP A 325 -13.42 12.45 -18.72
N PHE A 326 -12.57 11.49 -18.34
CA PHE A 326 -12.83 10.64 -17.19
C PHE A 326 -13.07 11.48 -15.93
N TRP A 327 -12.19 12.45 -15.64
CA TRP A 327 -12.35 13.32 -14.47
C TRP A 327 -13.53 14.28 -14.60
N GLU A 328 -13.81 14.82 -15.79
CA GLU A 328 -15.00 15.65 -16.03
C GLU A 328 -16.30 14.89 -15.72
N VAL A 329 -16.36 13.60 -16.08
CA VAL A 329 -17.51 12.74 -15.75
C VAL A 329 -17.56 12.46 -14.25
N VAL A 330 -16.45 12.10 -13.61
CA VAL A 330 -16.39 11.83 -12.15
C VAL A 330 -16.75 13.06 -11.32
N GLU A 331 -16.29 14.25 -11.72
CA GLU A 331 -16.65 15.55 -11.13
C GLU A 331 -18.15 15.84 -11.23
N GLY A 332 -18.81 15.34 -12.29
CA GLY A 332 -20.26 15.45 -12.49
C GLY A 332 -21.11 14.36 -11.82
N MET A 333 -20.50 13.34 -11.20
CA MET A 333 -21.22 12.23 -10.55
C MET A 333 -21.76 12.60 -9.15
N SER A 334 -22.84 11.95 -8.72
CA SER A 334 -23.25 11.99 -7.30
C SER A 334 -22.25 11.25 -6.40
N LYS A 335 -22.24 11.54 -5.09
CA LYS A 335 -21.38 10.84 -4.12
C LYS A 335 -21.59 9.33 -4.11
N GLU A 336 -22.84 8.88 -4.29
CA GLU A 336 -23.19 7.47 -4.43
C GLU A 336 -22.57 6.85 -5.71
N GLN A 337 -22.61 7.56 -6.84
CA GLN A 337 -22.01 7.12 -8.10
C GLN A 337 -20.47 7.08 -8.02
N GLN A 338 -19.85 8.08 -7.38
CA GLN A 338 -18.41 8.11 -7.11
C GLN A 338 -17.99 6.94 -6.22
N MET A 339 -18.77 6.66 -5.16
CA MET A 339 -18.55 5.54 -4.27
C MET A 339 -18.67 4.20 -5.00
N ASN A 340 -19.64 4.05 -5.91
CA ASN A 340 -19.76 2.86 -6.75
C ASN A 340 -18.56 2.68 -7.72
N LEU A 341 -17.93 3.78 -8.12
CA LEU A 341 -16.70 3.76 -8.94
C LEU A 341 -15.48 3.31 -8.11
N LEU A 342 -15.41 3.68 -6.82
CA LEU A 342 -14.36 3.28 -5.87
C LEU A 342 -14.56 1.88 -5.26
N LYS A 343 -15.82 1.48 -5.01
CA LYS A 343 -16.20 0.14 -4.53
C LYS A 343 -15.77 -0.96 -5.50
N ARG A 344 -15.49 -0.62 -6.76
CA ARG A 344 -14.83 -1.51 -7.71
C ARG A 344 -13.34 -1.65 -7.35
N GLN A 345 -13.07 -2.43 -6.30
CA GLN A 345 -11.82 -3.19 -6.28
C GLN A 345 -11.74 -3.95 -7.60
N SER A 346 -10.61 -3.81 -8.27
CA SER A 346 -10.34 -4.34 -9.60
C SER A 346 -10.49 -5.87 -9.64
N ASN A 347 -11.70 -6.36 -9.84
CA ASN A 347 -11.89 -7.69 -10.38
C ASN A 347 -11.49 -7.59 -11.85
N PHE A 348 -10.32 -8.13 -12.20
CA PHE A 348 -9.94 -8.31 -13.60
C PHE A 348 -11.09 -9.00 -14.39
N ALA A 349 -11.91 -9.82 -13.72
CA ALA A 349 -13.17 -10.36 -14.25
C ALA A 349 -14.13 -9.30 -14.83
N ASP A 350 -14.29 -8.14 -14.18
CA ASP A 350 -15.16 -7.05 -14.65
C ASP A 350 -14.58 -6.34 -15.88
N PHE A 351 -13.27 -6.10 -15.88
CA PHE A 351 -12.55 -5.58 -17.05
C PHE A 351 -12.61 -6.57 -18.21
N TYR A 352 -12.40 -7.85 -17.94
CA TYR A 352 -12.47 -8.94 -18.90
C TYR A 352 -13.87 -9.03 -19.50
N ALA A 353 -14.94 -9.00 -18.69
CA ALA A 353 -16.32 -8.94 -19.16
C ALA A 353 -16.62 -7.65 -19.94
N TYR A 354 -16.07 -6.51 -19.52
CA TYR A 354 -16.20 -5.24 -20.23
C TYR A 354 -15.55 -5.27 -21.61
N ALA A 355 -14.35 -5.83 -21.75
CA ALA A 355 -13.65 -5.94 -23.04
C ALA A 355 -14.49 -6.69 -24.08
N PHE A 356 -15.16 -7.77 -23.67
CA PHE A 356 -16.11 -8.47 -24.52
C PHE A 356 -17.31 -7.59 -24.87
N ARG A 357 -17.96 -6.94 -23.89
CA ARG A 357 -19.11 -6.04 -24.14
C ARG A 357 -18.75 -4.89 -25.08
N TYR A 358 -17.53 -4.36 -24.98
CA TYR A 358 -17.04 -3.26 -25.80
C TYR A 358 -16.97 -3.63 -27.30
N CYS A 359 -16.68 -4.89 -27.60
CA CYS A 359 -16.65 -5.40 -28.98
C CYS A 359 -18.05 -5.71 -29.56
N LEU A 360 -19.12 -5.61 -28.76
CA LEU A 360 -20.50 -5.72 -29.24
C LEU A 360 -20.94 -4.37 -29.82
N THR A 361 -20.80 -4.22 -31.14
CA THR A 361 -21.04 -2.93 -31.81
C THR A 361 -22.49 -2.73 -32.26
N GLU A 362 -23.30 -3.80 -32.27
CA GLU A 362 -24.72 -3.76 -32.66
C GLU A 362 -25.65 -4.13 -31.48
N GLU A 363 -26.80 -3.45 -31.35
CA GLU A 363 -27.73 -3.62 -30.22
C GLU A 363 -28.24 -5.05 -30.00
N LYS A 364 -28.26 -5.90 -31.03
CA LYS A 364 -28.72 -7.30 -30.93
C LYS A 364 -27.58 -8.31 -30.89
N GLN A 365 -26.33 -7.88 -31.03
CA GLN A 365 -25.17 -8.75 -31.02
C GLN A 365 -24.92 -9.28 -29.61
N LYS A 366 -24.79 -10.61 -29.48
CA LYS A 366 -24.51 -11.29 -28.19
C LYS A 366 -23.25 -12.14 -28.22
N SER A 367 -22.54 -12.12 -29.35
CA SER A 367 -21.37 -12.95 -29.60
C SER A 367 -20.42 -12.25 -30.56
N ILE A 368 -19.13 -12.53 -30.42
CA ILE A 368 -18.05 -11.95 -31.22
C ILE A 368 -17.46 -13.05 -32.10
N ASP A 369 -17.03 -12.70 -33.30
CA ASP A 369 -16.35 -13.64 -34.20
C ASP A 369 -14.99 -14.08 -33.63
N ILE A 370 -14.52 -15.25 -34.09
CA ILE A 370 -13.28 -15.86 -33.58
C ILE A 370 -12.04 -14.99 -33.85
N GLU A 371 -11.98 -14.30 -35.00
CA GLU A 371 -10.81 -13.50 -35.36
C GLU A 371 -10.62 -12.34 -34.38
N THR A 372 -11.71 -11.65 -34.04
CA THR A 372 -11.73 -10.59 -33.04
C THR A 372 -11.46 -11.14 -31.63
N ILE A 373 -12.03 -12.29 -31.26
CA ILE A 373 -11.79 -12.91 -29.95
C ILE A 373 -10.32 -13.28 -29.77
N CYS A 374 -9.67 -13.86 -30.78
CA CYS A 374 -8.26 -14.22 -30.69
C CYS A 374 -7.37 -13.00 -30.43
N GLN A 375 -7.65 -11.86 -31.09
CA GLN A 375 -6.94 -10.61 -30.85
C GLN A 375 -7.22 -10.07 -29.45
N LEU A 376 -8.49 -10.11 -29.02
CA LEU A 376 -8.91 -9.62 -27.71
C LEU A 376 -8.30 -10.45 -26.57
N LEU A 377 -8.21 -11.77 -26.71
CA LEU A 377 -7.54 -12.64 -25.73
C LEU A 377 -6.06 -12.30 -25.59
N ASP A 378 -5.35 -12.06 -26.70
CA ASP A 378 -3.93 -11.71 -26.67
C ASP A 378 -3.71 -10.35 -25.98
N ILE A 379 -4.58 -9.36 -26.26
CA ILE A 379 -4.54 -8.03 -25.64
C ILE A 379 -4.85 -8.10 -24.15
N VAL A 380 -5.92 -8.81 -23.78
CA VAL A 380 -6.48 -8.73 -22.42
C VAL A 380 -5.80 -9.72 -21.47
N MET A 381 -5.42 -10.91 -21.94
CA MET A 381 -4.87 -11.99 -21.09
C MET A 381 -3.46 -12.44 -21.49
N GLY A 382 -2.96 -12.06 -22.67
CA GLY A 382 -1.71 -12.61 -23.22
C GLY A 382 -0.47 -12.29 -22.40
N SER A 383 -0.45 -11.21 -21.60
CA SER A 383 0.67 -10.93 -20.69
C SER A 383 0.71 -11.87 -19.48
N THR A 384 -0.46 -12.32 -19.02
CA THR A 384 -0.63 -13.03 -17.74
C THR A 384 -0.71 -14.54 -17.95
N PHE A 385 -1.43 -14.99 -18.98
CA PHE A 385 -1.70 -16.40 -19.26
C PHE A 385 -1.22 -16.79 -20.67
N ARG A 386 0.00 -16.38 -21.03
CA ARG A 386 0.56 -16.53 -22.39
C ARG A 386 0.39 -17.94 -22.95
N ALA A 387 0.79 -18.96 -22.20
CA ALA A 387 0.74 -20.35 -22.67
C ALA A 387 -0.70 -20.83 -22.93
N GLN A 388 -1.62 -20.56 -22.00
CA GLN A 388 -3.03 -20.92 -22.15
C GLN A 388 -3.68 -20.18 -23.32
N VAL A 389 -3.40 -18.88 -23.45
CA VAL A 389 -3.92 -18.04 -24.54
C VAL A 389 -3.42 -18.53 -25.89
N ASP A 390 -2.13 -18.81 -26.03
CA ASP A 390 -1.55 -19.28 -27.29
C ASP A 390 -2.19 -20.62 -27.73
N TYR A 391 -2.35 -21.58 -26.81
CA TYR A 391 -3.00 -22.85 -27.10
C TYR A 391 -4.49 -22.70 -27.43
N PHE A 392 -5.22 -21.88 -26.69
CA PHE A 392 -6.64 -21.69 -26.94
C PHE A 392 -6.89 -20.94 -28.25
N VAL A 393 -6.06 -19.95 -28.58
CA VAL A 393 -6.09 -19.26 -29.87
C VAL A 393 -5.75 -20.22 -31.02
N GLU A 394 -4.78 -21.11 -30.85
CA GLU A 394 -4.45 -22.14 -31.83
C GLU A 394 -5.65 -23.08 -32.04
N TYR A 395 -6.24 -23.58 -30.96
CA TYR A 395 -7.44 -24.43 -31.00
C TYR A 395 -8.59 -23.73 -31.74
N LEU A 396 -8.94 -22.51 -31.34
CA LEU A 396 -10.05 -21.74 -31.92
C LEU A 396 -9.89 -21.52 -33.43
N LYS A 397 -8.65 -21.41 -33.92
CA LYS A 397 -8.33 -21.24 -35.35
C LYS A 397 -8.41 -22.54 -36.16
N ILE A 398 -8.25 -23.70 -35.53
CA ILE A 398 -8.23 -25.01 -36.21
C ILE A 398 -9.62 -25.68 -36.18
N GLN A 399 -10.34 -25.53 -35.08
CA GLN A 399 -11.68 -26.11 -34.91
C GLN A 399 -12.70 -25.49 -35.87
N ASN A 400 -13.75 -26.23 -36.25
CA ASN A 400 -14.80 -25.78 -37.18
C ASN A 400 -16.21 -25.72 -36.58
N ASP A 401 -16.36 -26.09 -35.30
CA ASP A 401 -17.65 -26.24 -34.63
C ASP A 401 -18.20 -24.90 -34.12
N TYR A 402 -17.31 -23.99 -33.74
CA TYR A 402 -17.62 -22.65 -33.27
C TYR A 402 -17.20 -21.62 -34.32
N LYS A 403 -18.08 -20.65 -34.58
CA LYS A 403 -17.80 -19.48 -35.45
C LYS A 403 -17.76 -18.17 -34.69
N VAL A 404 -18.33 -18.17 -33.49
CA VAL A 404 -18.46 -17.02 -32.60
C VAL A 404 -18.32 -17.49 -31.17
N ILE A 405 -17.90 -16.60 -30.28
CA ILE A 405 -17.83 -16.81 -28.83
C ILE A 405 -18.84 -15.89 -28.15
N ASN A 406 -19.58 -16.44 -27.18
CA ASN A 406 -20.52 -15.69 -26.35
C ASN A 406 -19.91 -15.31 -24.98
N MET A 407 -20.64 -14.53 -24.18
CA MET A 407 -20.17 -14.07 -22.87
C MET A 407 -19.86 -15.22 -21.90
N ASP A 408 -20.68 -16.27 -21.91
CA ASP A 408 -20.51 -17.42 -21.01
C ASP A 408 -19.22 -18.19 -21.31
N GLN A 409 -18.95 -18.45 -22.60
CA GLN A 409 -17.73 -19.07 -23.08
C GLN A 409 -16.49 -18.21 -22.80
N TRP A 410 -16.61 -16.90 -23.01
CA TRP A 410 -15.56 -15.93 -22.67
C TRP A 410 -15.21 -16.00 -21.19
N MET A 411 -16.19 -15.79 -20.30
CA MET A 411 -15.97 -15.85 -18.85
C MET A 411 -15.52 -17.23 -18.37
N GLY A 412 -15.97 -18.30 -19.03
CA GLY A 412 -15.50 -19.66 -18.78
C GLY A 412 -14.01 -19.82 -19.02
N PHE A 413 -13.45 -19.22 -20.08
CA PHE A 413 -12.01 -19.29 -20.33
C PHE A 413 -11.20 -18.54 -19.29
N TYR A 414 -11.68 -17.38 -18.81
CA TYR A 414 -11.04 -16.70 -17.69
C TYR A 414 -11.06 -17.55 -16.41
N ARG A 415 -12.19 -18.18 -16.09
CA ARG A 415 -12.25 -19.12 -14.96
C ARG A 415 -11.28 -20.28 -15.14
N PHE A 416 -11.20 -20.87 -16.33
CA PHE A 416 -10.27 -21.94 -16.65
C PHE A 416 -8.81 -21.53 -16.36
N CYS A 417 -8.39 -20.35 -16.80
CA CYS A 417 -7.01 -19.88 -16.56
C CYS A 417 -6.67 -19.68 -15.07
N ASN A 418 -7.66 -19.44 -14.21
CA ASN A 418 -7.43 -19.23 -12.77
C ASN A 418 -7.61 -20.50 -11.94
N GLU A 419 -8.52 -21.39 -12.35
CA GLU A 419 -8.92 -22.57 -11.58
C GLU A 419 -8.12 -23.84 -11.97
N ILE A 420 -7.57 -23.91 -13.19
CA ILE A 420 -6.95 -25.12 -13.73
C ILE A 420 -5.44 -24.93 -13.93
N SER A 421 -4.63 -25.85 -13.39
CA SER A 421 -3.19 -25.85 -13.62
C SER A 421 -2.87 -26.14 -15.09
N PHE A 422 -1.82 -25.51 -15.62
CA PHE A 422 -1.41 -25.70 -17.01
C PHE A 422 0.12 -25.88 -17.08
N PRO A 423 0.64 -26.88 -17.81
CA PRO A 423 -0.05 -27.76 -18.77
C PRO A 423 -0.66 -29.06 -18.21
N GLU A 424 -0.51 -29.36 -16.92
CA GLU A 424 -0.88 -30.67 -16.35
C GLU A 424 -2.40 -30.90 -16.24
N MET A 425 -3.19 -29.83 -16.03
CA MET A 425 -4.67 -29.84 -16.02
C MET A 425 -5.30 -30.89 -15.09
N THR A 426 -4.64 -31.22 -13.98
CA THR A 426 -5.07 -32.28 -13.05
C THR A 426 -6.37 -31.98 -12.32
N GLU A 427 -6.74 -30.71 -12.23
CA GLU A 427 -7.97 -30.23 -11.58
C GLU A 427 -9.17 -30.19 -12.53
N TYR A 428 -8.97 -30.46 -13.83
CA TYR A 428 -10.06 -30.40 -14.79
C TYR A 428 -11.05 -31.55 -14.59
N ASN A 429 -12.32 -31.21 -14.34
CA ASN A 429 -13.41 -32.16 -14.23
C ASN A 429 -14.52 -31.83 -15.24
N PRO A 430 -14.77 -32.70 -16.24
CA PRO A 430 -15.82 -32.49 -17.25
C PRO A 430 -17.25 -32.61 -16.68
N GLU A 431 -17.41 -33.08 -15.44
CA GLU A 431 -18.72 -33.08 -14.76
C GLU A 431 -19.10 -31.70 -14.20
N LEU A 432 -18.16 -30.75 -14.13
CA LEU A 432 -18.44 -29.37 -13.76
C LEU A 432 -19.07 -28.62 -14.95
N ALA A 433 -19.84 -27.57 -14.67
CA ALA A 433 -20.57 -26.79 -15.68
C ALA A 433 -19.65 -25.87 -16.52
N TRP A 434 -18.66 -26.45 -17.20
CA TRP A 434 -17.82 -25.76 -18.18
C TRP A 434 -18.58 -25.55 -19.49
N PRO A 435 -18.31 -24.46 -20.21
CA PRO A 435 -18.77 -24.31 -21.58
C PRO A 435 -18.17 -25.42 -22.47
N LEU A 436 -18.99 -26.04 -23.34
CA LEU A 436 -18.57 -27.15 -24.21
C LEU A 436 -17.33 -26.86 -25.07
N VAL A 437 -17.07 -25.59 -25.40
CA VAL A 437 -15.86 -25.20 -26.14
C VAL A 437 -14.59 -25.46 -25.34
N LEU A 438 -14.66 -25.42 -24.01
CA LEU A 438 -13.54 -25.72 -23.12
C LEU A 438 -13.37 -27.23 -22.94
N ASP A 439 -14.46 -28.00 -22.88
CA ASP A 439 -14.37 -29.47 -22.89
C ASP A 439 -13.64 -29.96 -24.15
N SER A 440 -14.08 -29.49 -25.32
CA SER A 440 -13.45 -29.82 -26.60
C SER A 440 -12.00 -29.30 -26.70
N PHE A 441 -11.68 -28.19 -26.04
CA PHE A 441 -10.31 -27.68 -25.98
C PHE A 441 -9.39 -28.57 -25.13
N VAL A 442 -9.86 -29.05 -23.97
CA VAL A 442 -9.09 -29.95 -23.11
C VAL A 442 -8.88 -31.31 -23.77
N GLU A 443 -9.91 -31.84 -24.44
CA GLU A 443 -9.77 -33.05 -25.27
C GLU A 443 -8.70 -32.86 -26.35
N TRP A 444 -8.74 -31.74 -27.07
CA TRP A 444 -7.76 -31.42 -28.10
C TRP A 444 -6.32 -31.30 -27.57
N ILE A 445 -6.11 -30.71 -26.39
CA ILE A 445 -4.77 -30.67 -25.78
C ILE A 445 -4.30 -32.08 -25.41
N SER A 446 -5.20 -32.90 -24.85
CA SER A 446 -4.90 -34.28 -24.45
C SER A 446 -4.47 -35.13 -25.64
N GLU A 447 -5.13 -34.98 -26.78
CA GLU A 447 -4.75 -35.64 -28.04
C GLU A 447 -3.40 -35.14 -28.60
N LYS A 448 -3.06 -33.87 -28.38
CA LYS A 448 -1.79 -33.27 -28.86
C LYS A 448 -0.59 -33.63 -27.98
N GLN A 449 -0.84 -33.99 -26.72
CA GLN A 449 0.18 -34.41 -25.75
C GLN A 449 0.39 -35.94 -25.70
N ALA A 450 -0.52 -36.73 -26.29
CA ALA A 450 -0.39 -38.17 -26.50
C ALA A 450 0.50 -38.48 -27.72
#